data_AF-A0A371IDG4-F1
#
_entry.id   AF-A0A371IDG4-F1
#
_cell.length_a   1.000
_cell.length_b   1.000
_cell.length_c   1.000
_cell.angle_alpha   90.00
_cell.angle_beta   90.00
_cell.angle_gamma   90.00
#
_symmetry.space_group_name_H-M   'P 1'
#
loop_
_entity.id
_entity.type
_entity.pdbx_description
1 polymer ?
#
loop_
_entity_poly.entity_id
_entity_poly.type
_entity_poly.pdbx_seq_one_letter_code
_entity_poly.pdbx_strand_id
1 'polypeptide(L)'
;MKAFPFSLDGATKDWLYLQPVMCNTWGDMKQLFLKKFFPASRTAAIRKKICGIWQHSRETLHEYWERFNKLCATSLLMMDGNMVDAANRGDLMDKTPAATRLNLKHGK
;
A
#
# COMPACT_ATOMS: atom_id res chain seq x y z
N MET A 1 12.19 -11.01 -2.82
CA MET A 1 10.81 -10.64 -2.41
C MET A 1 10.59 -10.94 -0.92
N LYS A 2 11.37 -10.34 -0.01
CA LYS A 2 11.23 -10.60 1.44
C LYS A 2 10.42 -9.51 2.16
N ALA A 3 10.55 -8.24 1.77
CA ALA A 3 9.92 -7.11 2.47
C ALA A 3 8.41 -6.92 2.17
N PHE A 4 7.93 -7.31 1.00
CA PHE A 4 6.55 -7.04 0.57
C PHE A 4 5.48 -7.66 1.48
N PRO A 5 5.55 -8.95 1.88
CA PRO A 5 4.60 -9.53 2.83
C PRO A 5 4.57 -8.83 4.20
N PHE A 6 5.68 -8.18 4.60
CA PHE A 6 5.75 -7.44 5.87
C PHE A 6 5.13 -6.04 5.80
N SER A 7 4.97 -5.48 4.59
CA SER A 7 4.24 -4.22 4.39
C SER A 7 2.72 -4.41 4.31
N LEU A 8 2.25 -5.66 4.23
CA LEU A 8 0.83 -5.98 4.13
C LEU A 8 0.27 -6.40 5.48
N ASP A 9 -0.95 -5.97 5.78
CA ASP A 9 -1.66 -6.36 6.98
C ASP A 9 -3.07 -6.92 6.68
N GLY A 10 -3.60 -7.69 7.63
CA GLY A 10 -4.93 -8.28 7.58
C GLY A 10 -5.24 -9.04 6.29
N ALA A 11 -6.43 -8.76 5.73
CA ALA A 11 -6.98 -9.45 4.56
C ALA A 11 -6.09 -9.38 3.31
N THR A 12 -5.21 -8.37 3.20
CA THR A 12 -4.29 -8.22 2.07
C THR A 12 -3.14 -9.19 2.15
N LYS A 13 -2.65 -9.46 3.37
CA LYS A 13 -1.62 -10.46 3.64
C LYS A 13 -2.15 -11.87 3.41
N ASP A 14 -3.37 -12.14 3.90
CA ASP A 14 -4.05 -13.43 3.69
C ASP A 14 -4.28 -13.72 2.20
N TRP A 15 -4.69 -12.70 1.43
CA TRP A 15 -4.83 -12.81 -0.02
C TRP A 15 -3.50 -13.16 -0.72
N LEU A 16 -2.37 -12.58 -0.28
CA LEU A 16 -1.06 -12.84 -0.86
C LEU A 16 -0.64 -14.30 -0.66
N TYR A 17 -0.86 -14.86 0.54
CA TYR A 17 -0.55 -16.26 0.84
C TYR A 17 -1.42 -17.26 0.08
N LEU A 18 -2.60 -16.84 -0.36
CA LEU A 18 -3.51 -17.64 -1.18
C LEU A 18 -3.23 -17.54 -2.69
N GLN A 19 -2.24 -16.74 -3.13
CA GLN A 19 -1.97 -16.58 -4.56
C GLN A 19 -1.28 -17.80 -5.17
N PRO A 20 -1.58 -18.14 -6.44
CA PRO A 20 -0.98 -19.27 -7.13
C PRO A 20 0.54 -19.15 -7.21
N VAL A 21 1.22 -20.30 -7.12
CA VAL A 21 2.68 -20.46 -7.30
C VAL A 21 3.19 -19.90 -8.65
N MET A 22 2.29 -19.69 -9.61
CA MET A 22 2.58 -19.14 -10.94
C MET A 22 2.94 -17.65 -10.93
N CYS A 23 2.68 -16.90 -9.85
CA CYS A 23 3.20 -15.55 -9.68
C CYS A 23 4.61 -15.60 -9.05
N ASN A 24 5.59 -16.07 -9.81
CA ASN A 24 6.97 -16.24 -9.36
C ASN A 24 7.85 -15.00 -9.60
N THR A 25 7.38 -14.02 -10.40
CA THR A 25 8.09 -12.76 -10.58
C THR A 25 7.47 -11.63 -9.75
N TRP A 26 8.30 -10.66 -9.37
CA TRP A 26 7.84 -9.42 -8.73
C TRP A 26 6.86 -8.64 -9.62
N GLY A 27 7.08 -8.66 -10.93
CA GLY A 27 6.20 -8.02 -11.91
C GLY A 27 4.78 -8.59 -11.87
N ASP A 28 4.66 -9.91 -11.83
CA ASP A 28 3.36 -10.61 -11.79
C ASP A 28 2.62 -10.33 -10.48
N MET A 29 3.31 -10.40 -9.34
CA MET A 29 2.70 -10.05 -8.05
C MET A 29 2.24 -8.60 -7.99
N LYS A 30 3.04 -7.65 -8.51
CA LYS A 30 2.66 -6.24 -8.60
C LYS A 30 1.41 -6.07 -9.47
N GLN A 31 1.35 -6.71 -10.63
CA GLN A 31 0.18 -6.64 -11.51
C GLN A 31 -1.06 -7.25 -10.87
N LEU A 32 -0.94 -8.41 -10.24
CA LEU A 32 -2.07 -9.10 -9.62
C LEU A 32 -2.64 -8.31 -8.45
N PHE A 33 -1.75 -7.73 -7.65
CA PHE A 33 -2.09 -6.85 -6.54
C PHE A 33 -2.81 -5.59 -7.04
N LEU A 34 -2.26 -4.92 -8.06
CA LEU A 34 -2.91 -3.75 -8.69
C LEU A 34 -4.27 -4.12 -9.27
N LYS A 35 -4.41 -5.26 -9.92
CA LYS A 35 -5.69 -5.71 -10.49
C LYS A 35 -6.74 -5.98 -9.41
N LYS A 36 -6.33 -6.57 -8.27
CA LYS A 36 -7.24 -6.94 -7.17
C LYS A 36 -7.68 -5.73 -6.35
N PHE A 37 -6.74 -4.87 -5.95
CA PHE A 37 -6.99 -3.78 -5.00
C PHE A 37 -7.18 -2.42 -5.68
N PHE A 38 -6.64 -2.25 -6.90
CA PHE A 38 -6.67 -1.01 -7.68
C PHE A 38 -7.30 -1.21 -9.07
N PRO A 39 -8.53 -1.74 -9.15
CA PRO A 39 -9.17 -1.97 -10.43
C PRO A 39 -9.32 -0.65 -11.19
N ALA A 40 -9.04 -0.71 -12.50
CA ALA A 40 -9.05 0.47 -13.38
C ALA A 40 -10.37 1.26 -13.30
N SER A 41 -11.50 0.58 -13.11
CA SER A 41 -12.82 1.20 -12.92
C SER A 41 -12.89 2.11 -11.69
N ARG A 42 -12.34 1.68 -10.56
CA ARG A 42 -12.30 2.47 -9.32
C ARG A 42 -11.38 3.67 -9.46
N THR A 43 -10.19 3.46 -10.04
CA THR A 43 -9.24 4.54 -10.34
C THR A 43 -9.84 5.56 -11.31
N ALA A 44 -10.52 5.12 -12.36
CA ALA A 44 -11.19 6.00 -13.31
C ALA A 44 -12.34 6.79 -12.67
N ALA A 45 -13.14 6.16 -11.80
CA ALA A 45 -14.21 6.83 -11.08
C ALA A 45 -13.68 7.91 -10.14
N ILE A 46 -12.59 7.66 -9.42
CA ILE A 46 -11.94 8.65 -8.56
C ILE A 46 -11.37 9.81 -9.38
N ARG A 47 -10.65 9.52 -10.48
CA ARG A 47 -10.15 10.56 -11.39
C ARG A 47 -11.28 11.44 -11.93
N LYS A 48 -12.39 10.84 -12.36
CA LYS A 48 -13.57 11.58 -12.84
C LYS A 48 -14.14 12.49 -11.75
N LYS A 49 -14.20 12.03 -10.50
CA LYS A 49 -14.66 12.85 -9.35
C LYS A 49 -13.71 14.02 -9.07
N ILE A 50 -12.40 13.80 -9.15
CA ILE A 50 -11.40 14.86 -8.94
C ILE A 50 -11.46 15.88 -10.07
N CYS A 51 -11.50 15.45 -11.34
CA CYS A 51 -11.60 16.37 -12.47
C CYS A 51 -12.95 17.11 -12.53
N GLY A 52 -14.00 16.53 -11.96
CA GLY A 52 -15.34 17.10 -11.92
C GLY A 52 -15.66 17.86 -10.64
N ILE A 53 -14.74 17.97 -9.67
CA ILE A 53 -15.00 18.74 -8.45
C ILE A 53 -14.88 20.23 -8.76
N TRP A 54 -15.90 20.99 -8.35
CA TRP A 54 -15.95 22.44 -8.46
C TRP A 54 -16.46 23.00 -7.15
N GLN A 55 -15.98 24.18 -6.76
CA GLN A 55 -16.49 24.88 -5.59
C GLN A 55 -17.95 25.27 -5.85
N HIS A 56 -18.84 24.88 -4.93
CA HIS A 56 -20.25 25.28 -5.03
C HIS A 56 -20.45 26.73 -4.55
N SER A 57 -21.45 27.42 -5.09
CA SER A 57 -21.71 28.84 -4.77
C SER A 57 -22.05 29.11 -3.29
N ARG A 58 -22.47 28.09 -2.54
CA ARG A 58 -22.76 28.16 -1.10
C ARG A 58 -21.66 27.56 -0.22
N GLU A 59 -20.59 27.10 -0.84
CA GLU A 59 -19.50 26.40 -0.15
C GLU A 59 -18.33 27.35 0.07
N THR A 60 -17.83 27.37 1.30
CA THR A 60 -16.62 28.12 1.63
C THR A 60 -15.39 27.47 0.99
N LEU A 61 -14.33 28.24 0.79
CA LEU A 61 -13.08 27.71 0.25
C LEU A 61 -12.51 26.57 1.12
N HIS A 62 -12.70 26.65 2.44
CA HIS A 62 -12.24 25.64 3.38
C HIS A 62 -12.99 24.31 3.19
N GLU A 63 -14.31 24.33 3.12
CA GLU A 63 -15.13 23.13 2.89
C GLU A 63 -14.81 22.47 1.54
N TYR A 64 -14.61 23.28 0.50
CA TYR A 64 -14.15 22.81 -0.80
C TYR A 64 -12.78 22.12 -0.70
N TRP A 65 -11.83 22.74 -0.01
CA TRP A 65 -10.48 22.22 0.19
C TRP A 65 -10.48 20.89 0.96
N GLU A 66 -11.32 20.77 1.99
CA GLU A 66 -11.50 19.51 2.73
C GLU A 66 -12.07 18.40 1.85
N ARG A 67 -13.09 18.69 1.03
CA ARG A 67 -13.65 17.71 0.07
C ARG A 67 -12.61 17.28 -0.97
N PHE A 68 -11.88 18.25 -1.52
CA PHE A 68 -10.81 17.99 -2.47
C PHE A 68 -9.74 17.08 -1.84
N ASN A 69 -9.25 17.43 -0.65
CA ASN A 69 -8.28 16.62 0.07
C ASN A 69 -8.81 15.23 0.43
N LYS A 70 -10.09 15.11 0.78
CA LYS A 70 -10.70 13.80 1.04
C LYS A 70 -10.74 12.91 -0.20
N LEU A 71 -11.03 13.48 -1.37
CA LEU A 71 -10.98 12.75 -2.65
C LEU A 71 -9.54 12.38 -3.02
N CYS A 72 -8.58 13.30 -2.83
CA CYS A 72 -7.16 13.05 -3.05
C CYS A 72 -6.62 11.98 -2.07
N ALA A 73 -6.96 12.05 -0.80
CA ALA A 73 -6.62 11.06 0.22
C ALA A 73 -7.22 9.69 -0.15
N THR A 74 -8.45 9.64 -0.68
CA THR A 74 -9.02 8.38 -1.17
C THR A 74 -8.22 7.80 -2.35
N SER A 75 -7.61 8.66 -3.18
CA SER A 75 -6.68 8.24 -4.24
C SER A 75 -5.28 7.89 -3.72
N LEU A 76 -4.85 8.46 -2.59
CA LEU A 76 -3.51 8.30 -1.99
C LEU A 76 -3.44 7.14 -0.99
N LEU A 77 -4.52 6.85 -0.24
CA LEU A 77 -4.65 5.63 0.58
C LEU A 77 -4.64 4.37 -0.28
N MET A 78 -4.87 4.52 -1.59
CA MET A 78 -4.69 3.47 -2.58
C MET A 78 -3.21 3.26 -2.96
N MET A 79 -2.32 4.15 -2.54
CA MET A 79 -0.88 4.05 -2.72
C MET A 79 -0.26 4.33 -1.36
N ASP A 80 -0.47 3.43 -0.40
CA ASP A 80 0.19 3.54 0.90
C ASP A 80 1.68 3.80 0.65
N GLY A 81 2.19 4.95 1.10
CA GLY A 81 3.52 5.46 0.72
C GLY A 81 4.62 4.44 1.03
N ASN A 82 4.43 3.67 2.12
CA ASN A 82 5.27 2.54 2.52
C ASN A 82 5.38 1.46 1.44
N MET A 83 4.31 1.23 0.68
CA MET A 83 4.26 0.22 -0.36
C MET A 83 4.83 0.71 -1.69
N VAL A 84 4.76 2.02 -1.98
CA VAL A 84 5.47 2.65 -3.10
C VAL A 84 6.99 2.65 -2.85
N ASP A 85 7.42 2.91 -1.62
CA ASP A 85 8.82 2.83 -1.22
C ASP A 85 9.33 1.38 -1.23
N ALA A 86 8.55 0.41 -0.73
CA ALA A 86 8.91 -1.02 -0.83
C ALA A 86 8.91 -1.53 -2.28
N ALA A 87 8.04 -1.00 -3.15
CA ALA A 87 7.98 -1.37 -4.56
C ALA A 87 9.10 -0.76 -5.41
N ASN A 88 9.62 0.40 -5.02
CA ASN A 88 10.79 1.04 -5.63
C ASN A 88 12.11 0.54 -5.03
N ARG A 89 12.09 0.04 -3.78
CA ARG A 89 13.25 -0.45 -3.04
C ARG A 89 13.29 -1.98 -3.05
N GLY A 90 13.38 -2.56 -4.24
CA GLY A 90 13.52 -4.00 -4.47
C GLY A 90 14.77 -4.64 -3.83
N ASP A 91 15.64 -3.85 -3.20
CA ASP A 91 16.79 -4.28 -2.43
C ASP A 91 16.90 -3.41 -1.16
N LEU A 92 16.41 -3.90 -0.02
CA LEU A 92 16.76 -3.32 1.28
C LEU A 92 17.23 -4.41 2.24
N MET A 93 18.55 -4.53 2.23
CA MET A 93 19.46 -4.88 3.33
C MET A 93 19.55 -6.35 3.74
N ASP A 94 20.67 -6.94 3.32
CA ASP A 94 21.61 -7.53 4.27
C ASP A 94 21.85 -6.54 5.42
N LYS A 95 21.24 -6.82 6.59
CA LYS A 95 21.75 -6.53 7.94
C LYS A 95 20.78 -7.06 8.99
N THR A 96 21.09 -8.28 9.41
CA THR A 96 20.94 -8.88 10.74
C THR A 96 20.22 -8.07 11.83
N PRO A 97 19.11 -8.57 12.39
CA PRO A 97 18.60 -8.12 13.68
C PRO A 97 19.28 -8.94 14.79
N ALA A 98 20.32 -8.39 15.42
CA ALA A 98 20.83 -8.89 16.68
C ALA A 98 20.13 -8.16 17.83
N ALA A 99 18.94 -8.62 18.19
CA ALA A 99 18.33 -8.26 19.45
C ALA A 99 17.70 -9.50 20.10
N THR A 100 18.24 -9.82 21.28
CA THR A 100 17.61 -10.60 22.36
C THR A 100 17.88 -12.11 22.39
N ARG A 101 18.98 -12.49 23.05
CA ARG A 101 19.01 -13.66 23.95
C ARG A 101 19.72 -13.29 25.25
N LEU A 102 19.02 -12.56 26.12
CA LEU A 102 19.28 -12.65 27.55
C LEU A 102 18.74 -14.00 28.06
N ASN A 103 19.47 -14.56 29.03
CA ASN A 103 19.20 -15.75 29.85
C ASN A 103 19.77 -17.09 29.35
N LEU A 104 20.99 -17.42 29.78
CA LEU A 104 21.16 -18.43 30.84
C LEU A 104 22.54 -18.26 31.52
N LYS A 105 22.52 -17.72 32.75
CA LYS A 105 23.53 -18.10 33.76
C LYS A 105 23.31 -19.59 34.07
N HIS A 106 24.42 -20.32 34.17
CA HIS A 106 24.67 -21.63 34.80
C HIS A 106 25.19 -22.70 33.83
N GLY A 107 26.41 -23.19 34.09
CA GLY A 107 26.80 -24.56 33.74
C GLY A 107 28.26 -24.78 33.35
N LYS A 108 29.13 -24.82 34.37
CA LYS A 108 30.52 -25.36 34.42
C LYS A 108 31.65 -24.58 33.74
#